data_AF-A0A7W0MDR3-F1
#
_entry.id   AF-A0A7W0MDR3-F1
#
_cell.length_a   1.000
_cell.length_b   1.000
_cell.length_c   1.000
_cell.angle_alpha   90.00
_cell.angle_beta   90.00
_cell.angle_gamma   90.00
#
_symmetry.space_group_name_H-M   'P 1'
#
loop_
_entity.id
_entity.type
_entity.pdbx_description
1 polymer ?
#
loop_
_entity_poly.entity_id
_entity_poly.type
_entity_poly.pdbx_seq_one_letter_code
_entity_poly.pdbx_strand_id
1 'polypeptide(L)'
;MSWWLYAAGIYNIAWGTWVVLFPLAFFQWAGMESPNYPEIWQCVGMVVGVYGVGYWIAARNPFRHWPVVLVGFLGKLLGPIGFVQAARQGSLPWRFGLLNLT
;
A
#
# COMPACT_ATOMS: atom_id res chain seq x y z
N MET A 1 19.60 -9.90 -1.79
CA MET A 1 18.23 -9.88 -2.32
C MET A 1 17.16 -9.84 -1.21
N SER A 2 17.27 -10.69 -0.18
CA SER A 2 16.25 -10.86 0.87
C SER A 2 15.99 -9.63 1.77
N TRP A 3 16.99 -8.78 2.01
CA TRP A 3 16.86 -7.60 2.89
C TRP A 3 15.78 -6.61 2.44
N TRP A 4 15.62 -6.42 1.12
CA TRP A 4 14.58 -5.57 0.55
C TRP A 4 13.17 -6.12 0.78
N LEU A 5 13.01 -7.45 0.82
CA LEU A 5 11.72 -8.09 1.11
C LEU A 5 11.37 -7.98 2.60
N TYR A 6 12.36 -8.05 3.50
CA TYR A 6 12.16 -7.77 4.92
C TYR A 6 11.73 -6.31 5.14
N ALA A 7 12.44 -5.36 4.53
CA ALA A 7 12.10 -3.94 4.61
C ALA A 7 10.70 -3.65 4.03
N ALA A 8 10.38 -4.23 2.87
CA ALA A 8 9.05 -4.13 2.27
C ALA A 8 7.98 -4.75 3.19
N GLY A 9 8.25 -5.89 3.81
CA GLY A 9 7.36 -6.53 4.76
C GLY A 9 7.02 -5.63 5.95
N ILE A 10 8.04 -5.08 6.61
CA ILE A 10 7.89 -4.15 7.74
C ILE A 10 7.10 -2.91 7.32
N TYR A 11 7.43 -2.33 6.16
CA TYR A 11 6.72 -1.15 5.64
C TYR A 11 5.24 -1.43 5.41
N ASN A 12 4.90 -2.55 4.75
CA ASN A 12 3.51 -2.90 4.45
C ASN A 12 2.71 -3.23 5.73
N ILE A 13 3.34 -3.86 6.72
CA ILE A 13 2.71 -4.10 8.02
C ILE A 13 2.45 -2.78 8.73
N ALA A 14 3.47 -1.92 8.85
CA ALA A 14 3.34 -0.62 9.52
C ALA A 14 2.27 0.26 8.84
N TRP A 15 2.27 0.30 7.50
CA TRP A 15 1.29 1.02 6.72
C TRP A 15 -0.12 0.44 6.89
N GLY A 16 -0.28 -0.87 6.77
CA GLY A 16 -1.56 -1.55 6.96
C GLY A 16 -2.12 -1.32 8.36
N THR A 17 -1.29 -1.44 9.41
CA THR A 17 -1.67 -1.15 10.79
C THR A 17 -2.10 0.31 10.97
N TRP A 18 -1.35 1.26 10.40
CA TRP A 18 -1.71 2.68 10.44
C TRP A 18 -3.08 2.94 9.80
N VAL A 19 -3.31 2.39 8.60
CA VAL A 19 -4.58 2.55 7.87
C VAL A 19 -5.75 1.93 8.64
N VAL A 20 -5.55 0.79 9.29
CA VAL A 20 -6.59 0.12 10.08
C VAL A 20 -6.92 0.90 11.35
N LEU A 21 -5.92 1.38 12.10
CA LEU A 21 -6.12 2.10 13.35
C LEU A 21 -6.58 3.55 13.13
N PHE A 22 -6.14 4.19 12.05
CA PHE A 22 -6.39 5.60 11.77
C PHE A 22 -6.87 5.81 10.33
N PRO A 23 -8.05 5.28 9.95
CA PRO A 23 -8.52 5.28 8.56
C PRO A 23 -8.76 6.69 7.99
N LEU A 24 -9.08 7.66 8.85
CA LEU A 24 -9.34 9.05 8.45
C LEU A 24 -8.08 9.93 8.46
N ALA A 25 -7.03 9.53 9.18
CA ALA A 25 -5.85 10.38 9.37
C ALA A 25 -5.19 10.75 8.03
N PHE A 26 -5.16 9.80 7.10
CA PHE A 26 -4.62 10.04 5.76
C PHE A 26 -5.47 11.06 4.97
N PHE A 27 -6.80 10.93 5.01
CA PHE A 27 -7.70 11.85 4.30
C PHE A 27 -7.64 13.26 4.87
N GLN A 28 -7.58 13.39 6.21
CA GLN A 28 -7.42 14.66 6.90
C GLN A 28 -6.09 15.33 6.56
N TRP A 29 -4.98 14.56 6.58
CA TRP A 29 -3.65 15.08 6.21
C TRP A 29 -3.59 15.52 4.74
N ALA A 30 -4.24 14.77 3.84
CA ALA A 30 -4.33 15.10 2.43
C ALA A 30 -5.30 16.27 2.13
N GLY A 31 -6.06 16.75 3.11
CA GLY A 31 -7.08 17.78 2.93
C GLY A 31 -8.27 17.32 2.07
N MET A 32 -8.56 16.02 2.08
CA MET A 32 -9.67 15.43 1.34
C MET A 32 -10.92 15.32 2.21
N GLU A 33 -12.08 15.28 1.58
CA GLU A 33 -13.31 14.91 2.27
C GLU A 33 -13.19 13.51 2.86
N SER A 34 -13.77 13.33 4.06
CA SER A 34 -13.76 12.03 4.71
C SER A 34 -14.59 11.05 3.89
N PRO A 35 -14.10 9.83 3.63
CA PRO A 35 -14.87 8.83 2.89
C PRO A 35 -16.14 8.48 3.67
N ASN A 36 -17.25 8.29 2.96
CA ASN A 36 -18.52 7.86 3.55
C ASN A 36 -18.42 6.48 4.22
N TYR A 37 -17.51 5.63 3.74
CA TYR A 37 -17.27 4.27 4.25
C TYR A 37 -15.77 4.05 4.52
N PRO A 38 -15.24 4.49 5.67
CA PRO A 38 -13.84 4.30 6.05
C PRO A 38 -13.41 2.83 6.12
N GLU A 39 -14.36 1.91 6.30
CA GLU A 39 -14.15 0.46 6.40
C GLU A 39 -13.55 -0.13 5.11
N ILE A 40 -13.90 0.43 3.95
CA ILE A 40 -13.31 0.03 2.66
C ILE A 40 -11.81 0.34 2.68
N TRP A 41 -11.43 1.49 3.21
CA TRP A 41 -10.03 1.89 3.34
C TRP A 41 -9.29 1.03 4.36
N GLN A 42 -9.92 0.70 5.49
CA GLN A 42 -9.37 -0.26 6.46
C GLN A 42 -9.17 -1.64 5.85
N CYS A 43 -10.11 -2.11 5.02
CA CYS A 43 -10.01 -3.38 4.31
C CYS A 43 -8.79 -3.39 3.38
N VAL A 44 -8.56 -2.31 2.63
CA VAL A 44 -7.34 -2.14 1.83
C VAL A 44 -6.09 -2.19 2.71
N GLY A 45 -6.10 -1.49 3.85
CA GLY A 45 -5.02 -1.54 4.84
C GLY A 45 -4.72 -2.94 5.36
N MET A 46 -5.76 -3.74 5.67
CA MET A 46 -5.61 -5.12 6.10
C MET A 46 -4.96 -5.99 5.02
N VAL A 47 -5.43 -5.88 3.77
CA VAL A 47 -4.86 -6.62 2.63
C VAL A 47 -3.37 -6.28 2.45
N VAL A 48 -3.03 -4.99 2.51
CA VAL A 48 -1.63 -4.53 2.45
C VAL A 48 -0.80 -5.09 3.60
N GLY A 49 -1.33 -5.07 4.83
CA GLY A 49 -0.65 -5.66 5.99
C GLY A 49 -0.35 -7.15 5.84
N VAL A 50 -1.32 -7.92 5.32
CA VAL A 50 -1.15 -9.36 5.05
C VAL A 50 -0.12 -9.60 3.95
N TYR A 51 -0.07 -8.76 2.90
CA TYR A 51 1.02 -8.83 1.91
C TYR A 51 2.39 -8.58 2.55
N GLY A 52 2.47 -7.72 3.56
CA GLY A 52 3.69 -7.53 4.36
C GLY A 52 4.19 -8.82 5.01
N VAL A 53 3.29 -9.62 5.59
CA VAL A 53 3.61 -10.95 6.11
C VAL A 53 4.07 -11.88 4.97
N GLY A 54 3.42 -11.82 3.81
CA GLY A 54 3.80 -12.54 2.60
C GLY A 54 5.23 -12.25 2.15
N TYR A 55 5.66 -10.99 2.14
CA TYR A 55 7.05 -10.62 1.82
C TYR A 55 8.04 -11.13 2.85
N TRP A 56 7.67 -11.13 4.14
CA TRP A 56 8.53 -11.62 5.20
C TRP A 56 8.80 -13.13 5.04
N ILE A 57 7.76 -13.89 4.70
CA ILE A 57 7.88 -15.32 4.38
C ILE A 57 8.71 -15.52 3.10
N ALA A 58 8.42 -14.74 2.05
CA ALA A 58 9.15 -14.82 0.78
C ALA A 58 10.64 -14.45 0.93
N ALA A 59 11.00 -13.59 1.88
CA ALA A 59 12.38 -13.17 2.14
C ALA A 59 13.30 -14.34 2.53
N ARG A 60 12.76 -15.41 3.12
CA ARG A 60 13.52 -16.62 3.49
C ARG A 60 13.91 -17.48 2.29
N ASN A 61 13.09 -17.50 1.24
CA ASN A 61 13.41 -18.21 0.00
C ASN A 61 12.74 -17.53 -1.21
N PRO A 62 13.33 -16.43 -1.73
CA PRO A 62 12.69 -15.60 -2.75
C PRO A 62 12.45 -16.32 -4.06
N PHE A 63 13.35 -17.25 -4.44
CA PHE A 63 13.23 -18.01 -5.69
C PHE A 63 12.08 -19.03 -5.64
N ARG A 64 11.80 -19.60 -4.46
CA ARG A 64 10.65 -20.49 -4.27
C ARG A 64 9.33 -19.73 -4.17
N HIS A 65 9.35 -18.53 -3.59
CA HIS A 65 8.18 -17.70 -3.34
C HIS A 65 8.02 -16.56 -4.35
N TRP A 66 8.57 -16.72 -5.56
CA TRP A 66 8.52 -15.72 -6.63
C TRP A 66 7.09 -15.23 -6.97
N PRO A 67 5.99 -16.01 -6.89
CA PRO A 67 4.67 -15.50 -7.20
C PRO A 67 4.21 -14.39 -6.23
N VAL A 68 4.59 -14.50 -4.95
CA VAL A 68 4.26 -13.48 -3.93
C VAL A 68 5.00 -12.18 -4.22
N VAL A 69 6.27 -12.29 -4.63
CA VAL A 69 7.09 -11.14 -5.02
C VAL A 69 6.52 -10.48 -6.29
N LEU A 70 6.07 -11.28 -7.26
CA LEU A 70 5.45 -10.78 -8.49
C LEU A 70 4.15 -10.03 -8.22
N VAL A 71 3.24 -10.59 -7.42
CA VAL A 71 1.98 -9.94 -7.05
C VAL A 71 2.25 -8.60 -6.36
N GLY A 72 3.24 -8.59 -5.47
CA GLY A 72 3.66 -7.37 -4.81
C GLY A 72 4.24 -6.30 -5.74
N PHE A 73 5.05 -6.73 -6.69
CA PHE A 73 5.60 -5.87 -7.72
C PHE A 73 4.50 -5.29 -8.63
N LEU A 74 3.53 -6.11 -9.03
CA LEU A 74 2.36 -5.65 -9.79
C LEU A 74 1.54 -4.63 -8.99
N GLY A 75 1.34 -4.84 -7.69
CA GLY A 75 0.69 -3.84 -6.83
C GLY A 75 1.42 -2.50 -6.82
N LYS A 76 2.75 -2.52 -6.70
CA LYS A 76 3.58 -1.30 -6.76
C LYS A 76 3.65 -0.64 -8.14
N LEU A 77 3.39 -1.36 -9.23
CA LEU A 77 3.32 -0.78 -10.57
C LEU A 77 1.93 -0.21 -10.87
N LEU A 78 0.87 -0.97 -10.54
CA LEU A 78 -0.51 -0.60 -10.85
C LEU A 78 -1.04 0.51 -9.95
N GLY A 79 -0.58 0.59 -8.69
CA GLY A 79 -0.95 1.65 -7.74
C GLY A 79 -0.65 3.06 -8.26
N PRO A 80 0.60 3.38 -8.65
CA PRO A 80 0.95 4.66 -9.25
C PRO A 80 0.21 4.94 -10.56
N ILE A 81 -0.03 3.93 -11.40
CA ILE A 81 -0.77 4.10 -12.66
C ILE A 81 -2.22 4.53 -12.37
N GLY A 82 -2.90 3.82 -11.45
CA GLY A 82 -4.25 4.17 -11.02
C GLY A 82 -4.30 5.56 -10.36
N PHE A 83 -3.28 5.90 -9.57
CA PHE A 83 -3.15 7.23 -8.99
C PHE A 83 -3.00 8.33 -10.05
N VAL A 84 -2.09 8.16 -11.02
CA VAL A 84 -1.88 9.14 -12.10
C VAL A 84 -3.15 9.32 -12.93
N GLN A 85 -3.90 8.25 -13.18
CA GLN A 85 -5.19 8.33 -13.86
C GLN A 85 -6.21 9.13 -13.06
N ALA A 86 -6.35 8.87 -11.76
CA ALA A 86 -7.27 9.59 -10.88
C ALA A 86 -6.87 11.07 -10.69
N ALA A 87 -5.57 11.36 -10.57
CA ALA A 87 -5.05 12.73 -10.49
C ALA A 87 -5.31 13.51 -11.79
N ARG A 88 -5.17 12.86 -12.96
CA ARG A 88 -5.53 13.46 -14.27
C ARG A 88 -7.02 13.70 -14.44
N GLN A 89 -7.87 12.88 -13.81
CA GLN A 89 -9.33 13.06 -13.82
C GLN A 89 -9.81 14.10 -12.80
N GLY A 90 -8.92 14.67 -11.98
CA GLY A 90 -9.24 15.66 -10.95
C GLY A 90 -9.94 15.08 -9.71
N SER A 91 -10.07 13.75 -9.62
CA SER A 91 -10.74 13.06 -8.51
C SER A 91 -9.84 12.89 -7.29
N LEU A 92 -8.51 12.97 -7.46
CA LEU A 92 -7.54 12.92 -6.35
C LEU A 92 -6.56 14.11 -6.41
N PRO A 93 -6.26 14.76 -5.26
CA PRO A 93 -5.23 15.80 -5.20
C PRO A 93 -3.84 15.25 -5.56
N TRP A 94 -3.03 16.02 -6.29
CA TRP A 94 -1.65 15.65 -6.63
C TRP A 94 -0.76 15.37 -5.41
N ARG A 95 -1.10 15.91 -4.23
CA ARG A 95 -0.44 15.61 -2.93
C ARG A 95 -0.47 14.13 -2.57
N PHE A 96 -1.45 13.39 -3.07
CA PHE A 96 -1.60 11.95 -2.86
C PHE A 96 -0.49 11.15 -3.57
N GLY A 97 0.20 11.75 -4.55
CA GLY A 97 1.35 11.16 -5.23
C GLY A 97 2.58 10.96 -4.36
N LEU A 98 2.68 11.67 -3.23
CA LEU A 98 3.76 11.48 -2.25
C LEU A 98 3.78 10.06 -1.66
N LEU A 99 2.64 9.36 -1.62
CA LEU A 99 2.59 7.95 -1.20
C LEU A 99 3.26 6.99 -2.18
N ASN A 100 3.33 7.34 -3.46
CA ASN A 100 3.95 6.50 -4.48
C ASN A 100 5.48 6.68 -4.55
N LEU A 101 6.04 7.64 -3.81
CA LEU A 101 7.48 7.93 -3.76
C LEU A 101 8.23 7.18 -2.63
N THR A 102 7.51 6.42 -1.77
CA THR A 102 8.05 5.55 -0.70
C THR A 102 7.71 4.08 -0.94
#